data_AF-A0A2E3NV53-F1
#
_entry.id   AF-A0A2E3NV53-F1
#
_cell.length_a   1.000
_cell.length_b   1.000
_cell.length_c   1.000
_cell.angle_alpha   90.00
_cell.angle_beta   90.00
_cell.angle_gamma   90.00
#
_symmetry.space_group_name_H-M   'P 1'
#
loop_
_entity.id
_entity.type
_entity.pdbx_description
1 polymer ?
#
loop_
_entity_poly.entity_id
_entity_poly.type
_entity_poly.pdbx_seq_one_letter_code
_entity_poly.pdbx_strand_id
1 'polypeptide(L)' 'MSANDQAVVDTTRDYYDSPDADNFYFHVWGGEDIHVGIYLSDGEPIRDASHRTVRRMVDALDLTP' A
#
# COMPACT_ATOMS: atom_id res chain seq x y z
N MET A 1 18.14 -0.14 -20.12
CA MET A 1 17.44 1.01 -19.51
C MET A 1 18.11 2.27 -20.00
N SER A 2 17.33 3.26 -20.43
CA SER A 2 17.86 4.55 -20.85
C SER A 2 18.29 5.38 -19.63
N ALA A 3 19.18 6.35 -19.82
CA ALA A 3 19.56 7.27 -18.75
C ALA A 3 18.35 8.07 -18.19
N ASN A 4 17.31 8.26 -19.02
CA ASN A 4 16.07 8.91 -18.63
C ASN A 4 15.20 7.99 -17.74
N ASP A 5 15.19 6.68 -18.02
CA ASP A 5 14.48 5.70 -17.20
C ASP A 5 15.09 5.66 -15.79
N GLN A 6 16.42 5.74 -15.70
CA GLN A 6 17.12 5.75 -14.41
C GLN A 6 16.81 7.00 -13.59
N ALA A 7 16.78 8.19 -14.20
CA ALA A 7 16.45 9.43 -13.52
C ALA A 7 15.01 9.44 -12.95
N VAL A 8 14.06 8.84 -13.67
CA VAL A 8 12.66 8.67 -13.20
C VAL A 8 12.60 7.71 -12.01
N VAL A 9 13.33 6.59 -12.08
CA VAL A 9 13.40 5.62 -10.98
C VAL A 9 14.03 6.25 -9.74
N ASP A 10 15.12 6.98 -9.87
CA ASP A 10 15.81 7.65 -8.77
C ASP A 10 14.90 8.69 -8.10
N THR A 11 14.25 9.55 -8.89
CA THR A 11 13.31 10.56 -8.39
C THR A 11 12.12 9.92 -7.65
N THR A 12 11.60 8.82 -8.19
CA THR A 12 10.47 8.10 -7.57
C THR A 12 10.89 7.49 -6.25
N ARG A 13 12.07 6.86 -6.20
CA ARG A 13 12.61 6.25 -4.99
C ARG A 13 12.83 7.30 -3.91
N ASP A 14 13.51 8.40 -4.24
CA ASP A 14 13.82 9.46 -3.28
C ASP A 14 12.55 10.04 -2.64
N TYR A 15 11.44 10.10 -3.39
CA TYR A 15 10.15 10.52 -2.86
C TYR A 15 9.55 9.50 -1.87
N TYR A 16 9.48 8.21 -2.25
CA TYR A 16 8.88 7.18 -1.40
C TYR A 16 9.74 6.79 -0.19
N ASP A 17 11.06 6.95 -0.28
CA ASP A 17 12.00 6.74 0.85
C ASP A 17 12.03 7.95 1.81
N SER A 18 11.38 9.06 1.46
CA SER A 18 11.40 10.26 2.27
C SER A 18 10.44 10.17 3.47
N PRO A 19 10.78 10.80 4.61
CA PRO A 19 9.87 10.91 5.75
C PRO A 19 8.56 11.63 5.44
N ASP A 20 8.50 12.41 4.35
CA ASP A 20 7.31 13.14 3.93
C ASP A 20 6.23 12.20 3.40
N ALA A 21 6.63 11.13 2.69
CA ALA A 21 5.71 10.09 2.24
C ALA A 21 5.11 9.34 3.43
N ASP A 22 5.94 8.88 4.36
CA ASP A 22 5.49 8.23 5.60
C ASP A 22 4.55 9.13 6.40
N ASN A 23 4.90 10.41 6.58
CA ASN A 23 4.06 11.37 7.28
C ASN A 23 2.72 11.59 6.57
N PHE A 24 2.70 11.68 5.24
CA PHE A 24 1.46 11.85 4.47
C PHE A 24 0.52 10.66 4.68
N TYR A 25 1.00 9.43 4.49
CA TYR A 25 0.19 8.23 4.70
C TYR A 25 -0.27 8.09 6.15
N PHE A 26 0.62 8.41 7.10
CA PHE A 26 0.29 8.41 8.53
C PHE A 26 -0.80 9.43 8.90
N HIS A 27 -0.77 10.64 8.34
CA HIS A 27 -1.78 11.66 8.66
C HIS A 27 -3.15 11.36 8.06
N VAL A 28 -3.19 10.73 6.88
CA VAL A 28 -4.46 10.45 6.19
C VAL A 28 -5.15 9.20 6.76
N TRP A 29 -4.39 8.18 7.16
CA TRP A 29 -4.94 6.89 7.60
C TRP A 29 -4.53 6.47 9.02
N GLY A 30 -3.82 7.33 9.74
CA GLY A 30 -3.34 7.06 11.09
C GLY A 30 -2.17 6.06 11.07
N GLY A 31 -2.16 5.13 12.02
CA GLY A 31 -1.11 4.10 12.13
C GLY A 31 -1.45 2.76 11.48
N GLU A 32 -2.43 2.71 10.56
CA GLU A 32 -2.78 1.46 9.86
C GLU A 32 -2.21 1.42 8.45
N ASP A 33 -1.57 0.29 8.13
CA ASP A 33 -1.12 -0.02 6.78
C ASP A 33 -2.29 -0.17 5.81
N ILE A 34 -2.13 0.36 4.60
CA ILE A 34 -3.17 0.36 3.58
C ILE A 34 -2.69 -0.45 2.40
N HIS A 35 -3.52 -1.41 2.05
CA HIS A 35 -3.40 -2.19 0.84
C HIS A 35 -4.55 -1.84 -0.09
N VAL A 36 -4.38 -2.10 -1.39
CA VAL A 36 -5.49 -1.99 -2.34
C VAL A 36 -6.64 -2.87 -1.85
N GLY A 37 -7.80 -2.25 -1.60
CA GLY A 37 -8.94 -2.93 -0.99
C GLY A 37 -9.78 -3.74 -2.00
N ILE A 38 -10.28 -4.89 -1.57
CA ILE A 38 -11.32 -5.65 -2.28
C ILE A 38 -12.67 -5.16 -1.75
N TYR A 39 -13.42 -4.36 -2.52
CA TYR A 39 -14.71 -3.80 -2.08
C TYR A 39 -15.89 -4.72 -2.40
N LEU A 40 -16.86 -4.78 -1.50
CA LEU A 40 -18.12 -5.50 -1.69
C LEU A 40 -19.30 -4.57 -2.00
N SER A 41 -19.15 -3.27 -1.77
CA SER A 41 -20.13 -2.25 -2.10
C SER A 41 -19.49 -0.87 -2.23
N ASP A 42 -20.14 0.04 -2.95
CA ASP A 42 -19.61 1.37 -3.27
C ASP A 42 -19.39 2.28 -2.05
N GLY A 43 -20.02 1.99 -0.91
CA GLY A 43 -19.93 2.78 0.32
C GLY A 43 -19.07 2.16 1.42
N GLU A 44 -18.37 1.07 1.13
CA GLU A 44 -17.61 0.35 2.13
C GLU A 44 -16.35 1.14 2.56
N PRO A 45 -16.03 1.20 3.88
CA PRO A 45 -14.81 1.85 4.35
C PRO A 45 -13.55 1.23 3.72
N ILE A 46 -12.61 2.10 3.32
CA ILE A 46 -11.32 1.69 2.75
C ILE A 46 -10.57 0.71 3.66
N ARG A 47 -10.65 0.94 4.98
CA ARG A 47 -10.06 0.08 6.01
C ARG A 47 -10.54 -1.36 5.88
N ASP A 48 -11.85 -1.58 5.83
CA ASP A 48 -12.45 -2.90 5.79
C ASP A 48 -12.07 -3.62 4.48
N ALA A 49 -12.09 -2.89 3.37
CA ALA A 49 -11.67 -3.39 2.07
C ALA A 49 -10.16 -3.75 2.04
N SER A 50 -9.29 -2.93 2.64
CA SER A 50 -7.84 -3.14 2.74
C SER A 50 -7.51 -4.41 3.56
N HIS A 51 -8.12 -4.56 4.74
CA HIS A 51 -7.95 -5.74 5.61
C HIS A 51 -8.36 -7.04 4.92
N ARG A 52 -9.40 -7.00 4.09
CA ARG A 52 -9.84 -8.17 3.30
C ARG A 52 -8.77 -8.65 2.33
N THR A 53 -8.03 -7.73 1.71
CA THR A 53 -6.92 -8.09 0.81
C THR A 53 -5.82 -8.81 1.56
N VAL A 54 -5.43 -8.33 2.74
CA VAL A 54 -4.45 -8.99 3.60
C VAL A 54 -4.93 -10.40 3.98
N ARG A 55 -6.19 -10.53 4.40
CA ARG A 55 -6.76 -11.84 4.73
C ARG A 55 -6.76 -12.80 3.54
N ARG A 56 -7.10 -12.32 2.34
CA ARG A 56 -7.07 -13.11 1.11
C ARG A 56 -5.66 -13.59 0.74
N MET A 57 -4.64 -12.78 1.02
CA MET A 57 -3.24 -13.15 0.87
C MET A 57 -2.85 -14.23 1.89
N VAL A 58 -3.24 -14.07 3.16
CA VAL A 58 -3.01 -15.08 4.21
C VAL A 58 -3.66 -16.42 3.85
N ASP A 59 -4.91 -16.41 3.40
CA ASP A 59 -5.63 -17.63 2.98
C ASP A 59 -4.97 -18.34 1.78
N ALA A 60 -4.16 -17.62 1.00
CA ALA A 60 -3.40 -18.19 -0.12
C ALA A 60 -2.08 -18.83 0.31
N LEU A 61 -1.62 -18.53 1.52
CA LEU A 61 -0.42 -19.13 2.09
C LEU A 61 -0.83 -20.45 2.76
N ASP A 62 -0.15 -21.55 2.42
CA ASP A 62 -0.34 -22.85 3.08
C ASP A 62 0.41 -22.85 4.42
N LEU A 63 0.01 -21.96 5.32
CA LEU A 63 0.59 -21.83 6.65
C LEU A 63 -0.01 -22.90 7.55
N THR A 64 0.75 -23.96 7.81
CA THR A 64 0.51 -24.80 8.99
C THR A 64 0.75 -24.00 10.27
N PRO A 65 -0.02 -24.26 11.35
CA PRO A 65 0.15 -23.59 12.64
C PRO A 65 1.57 -23.68 13.22
#